data_AF-A0A7S1MFF5-F1
#
_entry.id   AF-A0A7S1MFF5-F1
#
_cell.length_a   1.000
_cell.length_b   1.000
_cell.length_c   1.000
_cell.angle_alpha   90.00
_cell.angle_beta   90.00
_cell.angle_gamma   90.00
#
_symmetry.space_group_name_H-M   'P 1'
#
loop_
_entity.id
_entity.type
_entity.pdbx_description
1 polymer ?
#
loop_
_entity_poly.entity_id
_entity_poly.type
_entity_poly.pdbx_seq_one_letter_code
_entity_poly.pdbx_strand_id
1 'polypeptide(L)'
;YEAFEEALGELRAEDWLTFRAKTYRFEDLLKEWEEKMGAELDADGIVPAFLAKRFAEWREVAPLFKFVRGEGFLPEHWNELFRFLDIEKGMTSDKLTFGHILDKAANITKNESDLKGLHGRAQGEVQIRDALQELRTWSMEQCFTLVTPSDGSGNAPRVMLISEWKDVMTQVSDHQALLTSLKDSTYFPRFADE
;
A
#
# COMPACT_ATOMS: atom_id res chain seq x y z
N TYR A 1 -17.02 -23.47 -20.61
CA TYR A 1 -17.09 -23.41 -19.13
C TYR A 1 -15.92 -24.09 -18.43
N GLU A 2 -15.62 -25.38 -18.63
CA GLU A 2 -14.52 -26.06 -17.90
C GLU A 2 -13.14 -25.40 -18.07
N ALA A 3 -12.77 -25.02 -19.29
CA ALA A 3 -11.52 -24.31 -19.55
C ALA A 3 -11.45 -22.90 -18.92
N PHE A 4 -12.59 -22.28 -18.62
CA PHE A 4 -12.62 -21.02 -17.87
C PHE A 4 -12.33 -21.26 -16.39
N GLU A 5 -12.95 -22.29 -15.80
CA GLU A 5 -12.71 -22.67 -14.41
C GLU A 5 -11.27 -23.13 -14.18
N GLU A 6 -10.65 -23.80 -15.16
CA GLU A 6 -9.23 -24.16 -15.12
C GLU A 6 -8.33 -22.90 -15.10
N ALA A 7 -8.52 -21.99 -16.06
CA ALA A 7 -7.76 -20.74 -16.14
C ALA A 7 -7.98 -19.85 -14.90
N LEU A 8 -9.21 -19.79 -14.39
CA LEU A 8 -9.53 -19.09 -13.14
C LEU A 8 -8.89 -19.78 -11.94
N GLY A 9 -8.86 -21.12 -11.91
CA GLY A 9 -8.22 -21.91 -10.88
C GLY A 9 -6.72 -21.64 -10.77
N GLU A 10 -6.04 -21.50 -11.90
CA GLU A 10 -4.63 -21.09 -11.94
C GLU A 10 -4.41 -19.73 -11.28
N LEU A 11 -5.25 -18.73 -11.60
CA LEU A 11 -5.17 -17.42 -10.97
C LEU A 11 -5.48 -17.48 -9.47
N ARG A 12 -6.50 -18.24 -9.07
CA ARG A 12 -6.95 -18.36 -7.67
C ARG A 12 -5.90 -19.02 -6.78
N ALA A 13 -5.05 -19.89 -7.32
CA ALA A 13 -3.98 -20.55 -6.60
C ALA A 13 -2.75 -19.64 -6.36
N GLU A 14 -2.61 -18.54 -7.11
CA GLU A 14 -1.47 -17.62 -6.95
C GLU A 14 -1.55 -16.89 -5.59
N ASP A 15 -0.39 -16.78 -4.93
CA ASP A 15 -0.23 -15.99 -3.70
C ASP A 15 -0.63 -14.54 -3.92
N TRP A 16 -1.36 -13.96 -2.96
CA TRP A 16 -1.91 -12.60 -3.09
C TRP A 16 -0.82 -11.53 -3.14
N LEU A 17 0.25 -11.67 -2.35
CA LEU A 17 1.32 -10.67 -2.32
C LEU A 17 2.07 -10.59 -3.66
N THR A 18 2.10 -11.69 -4.40
CA THR A 18 2.62 -11.78 -5.77
C THR A 18 1.59 -11.33 -6.81
N PHE A 19 0.33 -11.77 -6.66
CA PHE A 19 -0.75 -11.52 -7.62
C PHE A 19 -1.27 -10.07 -7.59
N ARG A 20 -1.18 -9.37 -6.46
CA ARG A 20 -1.71 -8.00 -6.29
C ARG A 20 -1.19 -6.96 -7.28
N ALA A 21 0.00 -7.16 -7.84
CA ALA A 21 0.59 -6.31 -8.88
C ALA A 21 0.06 -6.66 -10.29
N LYS A 22 -0.57 -7.82 -10.44
CA LYS A 22 -1.04 -8.42 -11.69
C LYS A 22 -2.56 -8.57 -11.76
N THR A 23 -3.31 -7.74 -11.01
CA THR A 23 -4.79 -7.79 -11.01
C THR A 23 -5.38 -7.61 -12.42
N TYR A 24 -4.66 -6.94 -13.33
CA TYR A 24 -5.03 -6.82 -14.74
C TYR A 24 -5.20 -8.18 -15.44
N ARG A 25 -4.45 -9.22 -15.05
CA ARG A 25 -4.59 -10.58 -15.62
C ARG A 25 -6.00 -11.15 -15.39
N PHE A 26 -6.63 -10.79 -14.28
CA PHE A 26 -8.00 -11.20 -14.01
C PHE A 26 -8.98 -10.41 -14.88
N GLU A 27 -8.78 -9.11 -15.04
CA GLU A 27 -9.61 -8.28 -15.94
C GLU A 27 -9.52 -8.75 -17.40
N ASP A 28 -8.31 -9.09 -17.86
CA ASP A 28 -8.07 -9.66 -19.19
C ASP A 28 -8.78 -11.00 -19.36
N LEU A 29 -8.70 -11.88 -18.35
CA LEU A 29 -9.40 -13.16 -18.35
C LEU A 29 -10.92 -12.96 -18.42
N LEU A 30 -11.48 -12.04 -17.62
CA LEU A 30 -12.91 -11.74 -17.66
C LEU A 30 -13.32 -11.27 -19.05
N LYS A 31 -12.58 -10.34 -19.64
CA LYS A 31 -12.88 -9.78 -20.96
C LYS A 31 -12.81 -10.83 -22.06
N GLU A 32 -11.74 -11.64 -22.09
CA GLU A 32 -11.57 -12.71 -23.07
C GLU A 32 -12.73 -13.71 -23.03
N TRP A 33 -13.17 -14.08 -21.83
CA TRP A 33 -14.21 -15.08 -21.66
C TRP A 33 -15.63 -14.53 -21.84
N GLU A 34 -15.87 -13.25 -21.55
CA GLU A 34 -17.12 -12.57 -21.93
C GLU A 34 -17.26 -12.48 -23.46
N GLU A 35 -16.17 -12.21 -24.19
CA GLU A 35 -16.18 -12.20 -25.66
C GLU A 35 -16.41 -13.61 -26.23
N LYS A 36 -15.76 -14.63 -25.67
CA LYS A 36 -15.91 -16.03 -26.09
C LYS A 36 -17.28 -16.63 -25.77
N MET A 37 -17.83 -16.32 -24.59
CA MET A 37 -19.10 -16.87 -24.12
C MET A 37 -20.27 -15.92 -24.32
N GLY A 38 -20.12 -14.77 -25.00
CA GLY A 38 -21.18 -13.78 -25.18
C GLY A 38 -22.50 -14.37 -25.69
N ALA A 39 -22.45 -15.20 -26.74
CA ALA A 39 -23.64 -15.89 -27.26
C ALA A 39 -24.23 -16.94 -26.31
N GLU A 40 -23.41 -17.55 -25.44
CA GLU A 40 -23.87 -18.49 -24.40
C GLU A 40 -24.40 -17.76 -23.16
N LEU A 41 -23.91 -16.56 -22.86
CA LEU A 41 -24.37 -15.70 -21.75
C LEU A 41 -25.72 -15.05 -22.06
N ASP A 42 -25.97 -14.74 -23.34
CA ASP A 42 -27.24 -14.20 -23.83
C ASP A 42 -28.32 -15.28 -24.07
N ALA A 43 -27.98 -16.56 -23.86
CA ALA A 43 -28.92 -17.66 -24.02
C ALA A 43 -29.93 -17.75 -22.87
N ASP A 44 -31.19 -18.07 -23.17
CA ASP A 44 -32.22 -18.29 -22.16
C ASP A 44 -31.92 -19.57 -21.35
N GLY A 45 -31.64 -19.42 -20.06
CA GLY A 45 -31.40 -20.53 -19.16
C GLY A 45 -30.86 -20.11 -17.79
N ILE A 46 -30.98 -21.01 -16.81
CA ILE A 46 -30.52 -20.76 -15.43
C ILE A 46 -28.98 -20.62 -15.36
N VAL A 47 -28.25 -21.43 -16.13
CA VAL A 47 -26.78 -21.46 -16.13
C VAL A 47 -26.17 -20.20 -16.77
N PRO A 48 -26.58 -19.78 -18.00
CA PRO A 48 -26.19 -18.49 -18.57
C PRO A 48 -26.45 -17.31 -17.64
N ALA A 49 -27.66 -17.21 -17.06
CA ALA A 49 -28.03 -16.12 -16.17
C ALA A 49 -27.17 -16.08 -14.89
N PHE A 50 -26.83 -17.26 -14.33
CA PHE A 50 -25.93 -17.36 -13.18
C PHE A 50 -24.52 -16.88 -13.52
N LEU A 51 -23.98 -17.30 -14.67
CA LEU A 51 -22.65 -16.90 -15.13
C LEU A 51 -22.60 -15.40 -15.41
N ALA A 52 -23.56 -14.85 -16.14
CA ALA A 52 -23.64 -13.43 -16.43
C ALA A 52 -23.65 -12.59 -15.15
N LYS A 53 -24.42 -13.00 -14.13
CA LYS A 53 -24.42 -12.36 -12.81
C LYS A 53 -23.05 -12.41 -12.14
N ARG A 54 -22.35 -13.54 -12.23
CA ARG A 54 -21.03 -13.74 -11.62
C ARG A 54 -19.95 -12.89 -12.29
N PHE A 55 -19.96 -12.83 -13.63
CA PHE A 55 -19.09 -11.93 -14.40
C PHE A 55 -19.34 -10.46 -14.06
N ALA A 56 -20.61 -10.06 -13.90
CA ALA A 56 -20.96 -8.70 -13.48
C ALA A 56 -20.41 -8.36 -12.08
N GLU A 57 -20.57 -9.24 -11.10
CA GLU A 57 -20.02 -9.08 -9.75
C GLU A 57 -18.48 -8.96 -9.78
N TRP A 58 -17.83 -9.81 -10.59
CA TRP A 58 -16.38 -9.77 -10.74
C TRP A 58 -15.86 -8.51 -11.43
N ARG A 59 -16.61 -7.96 -12.39
CA ARG A 59 -16.31 -6.66 -12.99
C ARG A 59 -16.43 -5.51 -12.00
N GLU A 60 -17.43 -5.55 -11.14
CA GLU A 60 -17.65 -4.53 -10.12
C GLU A 60 -16.53 -4.53 -9.07
N VAL A 61 -16.06 -5.72 -8.67
CA VAL A 61 -15.01 -5.85 -7.65
C VAL A 61 -13.59 -5.64 -8.18
N ALA A 62 -13.33 -5.93 -9.46
CA ALA A 62 -12.00 -5.79 -10.08
C ALA A 62 -11.30 -4.43 -9.79
N PRO A 63 -11.94 -3.26 -9.99
CA PRO A 63 -11.32 -1.97 -9.69
C PRO A 63 -11.13 -1.72 -8.19
N LEU A 64 -11.82 -2.47 -7.32
CA LEU A 64 -11.68 -2.37 -5.86
C LEU A 64 -10.47 -3.13 -5.34
N PHE A 65 -9.88 -4.04 -6.13
CA PHE A 65 -8.69 -4.78 -5.71
C PHE A 65 -7.51 -3.88 -5.35
N LYS A 66 -7.43 -2.67 -5.93
CA LYS A 66 -6.39 -1.68 -5.58
C LYS A 66 -6.42 -1.30 -4.09
N PHE A 67 -7.57 -1.32 -3.43
CA PHE A 67 -7.71 -0.98 -2.01
C PHE A 67 -7.37 -2.15 -1.08
N VAL A 68 -7.34 -3.39 -1.58
CA VAL A 68 -7.02 -4.60 -0.81
C VAL A 68 -5.64 -5.18 -1.12
N ARG A 69 -4.81 -4.50 -1.92
CA ARG A 69 -3.41 -4.88 -2.22
C ARG A 69 -2.54 -4.96 -0.97
N GLY A 70 -2.88 -4.18 0.06
CA GLY A 70 -2.14 -4.12 1.31
C GLY A 70 -0.72 -3.57 1.18
N GLU A 71 -0.50 -2.66 0.21
CA GLU A 71 0.76 -1.92 0.12
C GLU A 71 0.90 -1.02 1.36
N GLY A 72 2.03 -1.13 2.07
CA GLY A 72 2.28 -0.39 3.30
C GLY A 72 1.46 -0.82 4.52
N PHE A 73 0.71 -1.94 4.43
CA PHE A 73 -0.10 -2.43 5.54
C PHE A 73 0.78 -3.01 6.65
N LEU A 74 0.49 -2.61 7.88
CA LEU A 74 0.97 -3.25 9.09
C LEU A 74 0.07 -4.44 9.46
N PRO A 75 0.49 -5.34 10.37
CA PRO A 75 -0.33 -6.48 10.80
C PRO A 75 -1.73 -6.09 11.26
N GLU A 76 -1.89 -4.93 11.90
CA GLU A 76 -3.20 -4.40 12.30
C GLU A 76 -4.11 -4.08 11.10
N HIS A 77 -3.58 -3.49 10.02
CA HIS A 77 -4.34 -3.20 8.81
C HIS A 77 -4.80 -4.48 8.11
N TRP A 78 -3.95 -5.51 8.08
CA TRP A 78 -4.34 -6.83 7.58
C TRP A 78 -5.46 -7.45 8.41
N ASN A 79 -5.39 -7.35 9.74
CA ASN A 79 -6.45 -7.85 10.62
C ASN A 79 -7.79 -7.13 10.39
N GLU A 80 -7.77 -5.81 10.18
CA GLU A 80 -8.98 -5.05 9.82
C GLU A 80 -9.53 -5.46 8.46
N LEU A 81 -8.67 -5.59 7.44
CA LEU A 81 -9.05 -6.10 6.13
C LEU A 81 -9.74 -7.46 6.24
N PHE A 82 -9.15 -8.42 6.97
CA PHE A 82 -9.72 -9.74 7.15
C PHE A 82 -11.08 -9.70 7.85
N ARG A 83 -11.30 -8.77 8.77
CA ARG A 83 -12.62 -8.55 9.40
C ARG A 83 -13.65 -8.02 8.40
N PHE A 84 -13.28 -7.06 7.54
CA PHE A 84 -14.19 -6.56 6.51
C PHE A 84 -14.53 -7.64 5.48
N LEU A 85 -13.59 -8.50 5.14
CA LEU A 85 -13.82 -9.57 4.16
C LEU A 85 -14.49 -10.82 4.76
N ASP A 86 -14.65 -10.89 6.07
CA ASP A 86 -15.12 -12.08 6.80
C ASP A 86 -14.26 -13.31 6.48
N ILE A 87 -12.94 -13.12 6.55
CA ILE A 87 -11.94 -14.18 6.42
C ILE A 87 -11.67 -14.77 7.82
N GLU A 88 -11.48 -16.09 7.87
CA GLU A 88 -11.30 -16.80 9.13
C GLU A 88 -10.14 -16.26 9.97
N LYS A 89 -10.34 -16.27 11.30
CA LYS A 89 -9.32 -15.83 12.26
C LYS A 89 -8.13 -16.76 12.21
N GLY A 90 -6.93 -16.20 12.02
CA GLY A 90 -5.68 -16.96 11.88
C GLY A 90 -5.12 -16.99 10.47
N MET A 91 -5.86 -16.44 9.48
CA MET A 91 -5.28 -16.10 8.19
C MET A 91 -4.20 -15.02 8.36
N THR A 92 -3.13 -15.16 7.60
CA THR A 92 -2.00 -14.22 7.58
C THR A 92 -1.72 -13.81 6.14
N SER A 93 -1.09 -12.66 5.94
CA SER A 93 -0.85 -12.11 4.60
C SER A 93 0.00 -13.01 3.71
N ASP A 94 0.86 -13.86 4.29
CA ASP A 94 1.72 -14.84 3.61
C ASP A 94 1.00 -16.10 3.14
N LYS A 95 -0.21 -16.37 3.65
CA LYS A 95 -1.03 -17.54 3.26
C LYS A 95 -2.25 -17.16 2.42
N LEU A 96 -2.40 -15.88 2.15
CA LEU A 96 -3.52 -15.33 1.42
C LEU A 96 -3.30 -15.56 -0.07
N THR A 97 -4.29 -16.12 -0.77
CA THR A 97 -4.25 -16.31 -2.22
C THR A 97 -5.26 -15.39 -2.89
N PHE A 98 -5.14 -15.22 -4.20
CA PHE A 98 -6.16 -14.51 -4.96
C PHE A 98 -7.55 -15.16 -4.80
N GLY A 99 -7.61 -16.49 -4.72
CA GLY A 99 -8.85 -17.22 -4.46
C GLY A 99 -9.55 -16.77 -3.19
N HIS A 100 -8.82 -16.66 -2.07
CA HIS A 100 -9.37 -16.21 -0.80
C HIS A 100 -9.97 -14.78 -0.87
N ILE A 101 -9.37 -13.90 -1.66
CA ILE A 101 -9.89 -12.54 -1.88
C ILE A 101 -11.10 -12.55 -2.81
N LEU A 102 -11.02 -13.27 -3.93
CA LEU A 102 -12.09 -13.35 -4.92
C LEU A 102 -13.37 -14.02 -4.37
N ASP A 103 -13.22 -14.98 -3.47
CA ASP A 103 -14.34 -15.65 -2.79
C ASP A 103 -15.15 -14.71 -1.91
N LYS A 104 -14.54 -13.58 -1.52
CA LYS A 104 -15.16 -12.53 -0.73
C LYS A 104 -15.53 -11.31 -1.57
N ALA A 105 -15.65 -11.46 -2.90
CA ALA A 105 -16.00 -10.37 -3.82
C ALA A 105 -17.21 -9.54 -3.37
N ALA A 106 -18.33 -10.19 -3.03
CA ALA A 106 -19.52 -9.52 -2.50
C ALA A 106 -19.23 -8.67 -1.23
N ASN A 107 -18.35 -9.14 -0.34
CA ASN A 107 -17.97 -8.41 0.86
C ASN A 107 -17.07 -7.21 0.54
N ILE A 108 -16.20 -7.33 -0.48
CA ILE A 108 -15.37 -6.23 -0.96
C ILE A 108 -16.25 -5.09 -1.46
N THR A 109 -17.23 -5.40 -2.32
CA THR A 109 -18.17 -4.40 -2.84
C THR A 109 -19.01 -3.78 -1.72
N LYS A 110 -19.51 -4.61 -0.78
CA LYS A 110 -20.31 -4.14 0.35
C LYS A 110 -19.54 -3.17 1.26
N ASN A 111 -18.26 -3.43 1.49
CA ASN A 111 -17.42 -2.65 2.42
C ASN A 111 -16.48 -1.69 1.68
N GLU A 112 -16.83 -1.27 0.45
CA GLU A 112 -15.98 -0.42 -0.39
C GLU A 112 -15.49 0.85 0.32
N SER A 113 -16.38 1.55 1.02
CA SER A 113 -16.04 2.79 1.74
C SER A 113 -15.02 2.54 2.85
N ASP A 114 -15.21 1.46 3.62
CA ASP A 114 -14.32 1.11 4.73
C ASP A 114 -12.95 0.67 4.21
N LEU A 115 -12.92 -0.10 3.11
CA LEU A 115 -11.68 -0.51 2.45
C LEU A 115 -10.90 0.69 1.89
N LYS A 116 -11.58 1.67 1.29
CA LYS A 116 -10.97 2.94 0.88
C LYS A 116 -10.39 3.69 2.07
N GLY A 117 -11.13 3.77 3.17
CA GLY A 117 -10.67 4.43 4.40
C GLY A 117 -9.44 3.73 5.01
N LEU A 118 -9.47 2.40 5.11
CA LEU A 118 -8.36 1.59 5.60
C LEU A 118 -7.11 1.78 4.71
N HIS A 119 -7.29 1.71 3.39
CA HIS A 119 -6.21 1.94 2.44
C HIS A 119 -5.61 3.35 2.56
N GLY A 120 -6.46 4.38 2.60
CA GLY A 120 -6.04 5.77 2.76
C GLY A 120 -5.29 6.01 4.07
N ARG A 121 -5.74 5.40 5.17
CA ARG A 121 -5.05 5.44 6.46
C ARG A 121 -3.68 4.80 6.40
N ALA A 122 -3.60 3.57 5.91
CA ALA A 122 -2.32 2.86 5.81
C ALA A 122 -1.30 3.63 4.96
N GLN A 123 -1.73 4.22 3.84
CA GLN A 123 -0.86 5.03 2.98
C GLN A 123 -0.41 6.33 3.65
N GLY A 124 -1.31 7.03 4.34
CA GLY A 124 -0.95 8.23 5.10
C GLY A 124 0.05 7.93 6.23
N GLU A 125 -0.10 6.81 6.91
CA GLU A 125 0.85 6.37 7.95
C GLU A 125 2.21 5.98 7.38
N VAL A 126 2.25 5.35 6.19
CA VAL A 126 3.51 5.06 5.49
C VAL A 126 4.25 6.36 5.18
N GLN A 127 3.55 7.35 4.64
CA GLN A 127 4.14 8.65 4.31
C GLN A 127 4.76 9.34 5.53
N ILE A 128 4.07 9.31 6.68
CA ILE A 128 4.59 9.88 7.93
C ILE A 128 5.82 9.11 8.40
N ARG A 129 5.75 7.76 8.43
CA ARG A 129 6.87 6.92 8.86
C ARG A 129 8.10 7.12 7.99
N ASP A 130 7.94 7.19 6.68
CA ASP A 130 9.04 7.36 5.74
C ASP A 130 9.71 8.73 5.95
N ALA A 131 8.92 9.80 6.14
CA ALA A 131 9.43 11.14 6.43
C ALA A 131 10.17 11.22 7.78
N LEU A 132 9.65 10.56 8.83
CA LEU A 132 10.32 10.47 10.14
C LEU A 132 11.61 9.65 10.06
N GLN A 133 11.61 8.57 9.26
CA GLN A 133 12.79 7.75 9.04
C GLN A 133 13.88 8.52 8.28
N GLU A 134 13.51 9.33 7.28
CA GLU A 134 14.43 10.23 6.58
C GLU A 134 15.05 11.25 7.56
N LEU A 135 14.24 11.88 8.40
CA LEU A 135 14.72 12.81 9.43
C LEU A 135 15.70 12.15 10.40
N ARG A 136 15.37 10.94 10.90
CA ARG A 136 16.26 10.17 11.77
C ARG A 136 17.58 9.85 11.07
N THR A 137 17.52 9.42 9.82
CA THR A 137 18.71 9.09 9.01
C THR A 137 19.59 10.32 8.84
N TRP A 138 19.01 11.46 8.44
CA TRP A 138 19.71 12.74 8.37
C TRP A 138 20.37 13.11 9.70
N SER A 139 19.65 12.99 10.82
CA SER A 139 20.18 13.35 12.14
C SER A 139 21.38 12.50 12.58
N MET A 140 21.44 11.24 12.13
CA MET A 140 22.55 10.34 12.43
C MET A 140 23.78 10.60 11.55
N GLU A 141 23.56 10.99 10.30
CA GLU A 141 24.64 11.23 9.33
C GLU A 141 25.21 12.65 9.43
N GLN A 142 24.41 13.61 9.87
CA GLN A 142 24.80 15.02 9.86
C GLN A 142 25.88 15.31 10.92
N CYS A 143 26.98 15.87 10.44
CA CYS A 143 28.11 16.28 11.29
C CYS A 143 28.45 17.76 11.05
N PHE A 144 28.95 18.43 12.09
CA PHE A 144 29.48 19.78 11.93
C PHE A 144 30.80 19.75 11.15
N THR A 145 30.92 20.60 10.15
CA THR A 145 32.20 20.87 9.50
C THR A 145 33.05 21.72 10.43
N LEU A 146 34.25 21.24 10.76
CA LEU A 146 35.17 21.93 11.66
C LEU A 146 36.37 22.44 10.87
N VAL A 147 36.67 23.73 11.04
CA VAL A 147 37.83 24.38 10.46
C VAL A 147 38.78 24.81 11.56
N THR A 148 40.07 24.64 11.26
CA THR A 148 41.16 25.00 12.14
C THR A 148 41.64 26.42 11.77
N PRO A 149 41.32 27.46 12.56
CA PRO A 149 41.76 28.82 12.26
C PRO A 149 43.29 28.94 12.37
N SER A 150 43.93 29.59 11.39
CA SER A 150 45.34 29.93 11.43
C SER A 150 45.50 31.31 12.05
N ASP A 151 46.19 31.40 13.19
CA ASP A 151 46.47 32.67 13.89
C ASP A 151 47.79 33.32 13.45
N GLY A 152 48.46 32.75 12.44
CA GLY A 152 49.76 33.23 11.93
C GLY A 152 50.92 33.12 12.93
N SER A 153 50.68 32.59 14.14
CA SER A 153 51.68 32.53 15.22
C SER A 153 52.61 31.31 15.16
N GLY A 154 52.34 30.37 14.24
CA GLY A 154 53.10 29.12 14.09
C GLY A 154 52.77 28.06 15.15
N ASN A 155 51.91 28.37 16.14
CA ASN A 155 51.44 27.40 17.11
C ASN A 155 50.25 26.59 16.57
N ALA A 156 50.15 25.34 17.01
CA ALA A 156 48.97 24.54 16.76
C ALA A 156 47.75 25.20 17.45
N PRO A 157 46.67 25.53 16.70
CA PRO A 157 45.50 26.17 17.27
C PRO A 157 44.81 25.26 18.27
N ARG A 158 44.34 25.87 19.37
CA ARG A 158 43.77 25.16 20.53
C ARG A 158 42.26 24.90 20.42
N VAL A 159 41.59 25.48 19.42
CA VAL A 159 40.12 25.43 19.26
C VAL A 159 39.78 25.28 17.78
N MET A 160 38.88 24.36 17.47
CA MET A 160 38.28 24.22 16.13
C MET A 160 36.98 25.02 16.07
N LEU A 161 36.71 25.67 14.93
CA LEU A 161 35.50 26.45 14.71
C LEU A 161 34.56 25.69 13.77
N ILE A 162 33.25 25.79 14.04
CA ILE A 162 32.24 25.27 13.11
C ILE A 162 32.18 26.19 11.89
N SER A 163 32.27 25.60 10.70
CA SER A 163 32.03 26.26 9.41
C SER A 163 30.78 25.68 8.74
N GLU A 164 30.42 26.21 7.57
CA GLU A 164 29.27 25.75 6.77
C GLU A 164 27.91 25.73 7.53
N TRP A 165 27.76 26.58 8.55
CA TRP A 165 26.54 26.61 9.38
C TRP A 165 25.27 26.96 8.59
N LYS A 166 25.40 27.68 7.47
CA LYS A 166 24.26 28.08 6.63
C LYS A 166 23.57 26.85 6.02
N ASP A 167 24.34 25.87 5.57
CA ASP A 167 23.81 24.66 4.95
C ASP A 167 23.08 23.81 6.00
N VAL A 168 23.72 23.61 7.16
CA VAL A 168 23.11 22.91 8.31
C VAL A 168 21.81 23.60 8.73
N MET A 169 21.79 24.92 8.87
CA MET A 169 20.62 25.67 9.31
C MET A 169 19.48 25.63 8.28
N THR A 170 19.82 25.61 6.98
CA THR A 170 18.84 25.46 5.90
C THR A 170 18.17 24.09 6.00
N GLN A 171 18.95 23.01 6.12
CA GLN A 171 18.41 21.65 6.28
C GLN A 171 17.53 21.52 7.53
N VAL A 172 17.94 22.09 8.67
CA VAL A 172 17.12 22.15 9.89
C VAL A 172 15.78 22.86 9.63
N SER A 173 15.80 23.97 8.90
CA SER A 173 14.59 24.73 8.58
C SER A 173 13.63 23.94 7.69
N ASP A 174 14.17 23.23 6.69
CA ASP A 174 13.40 22.37 5.80
C ASP A 174 12.77 21.20 6.57
N HIS A 175 13.53 20.56 7.48
CA HIS A 175 13.01 19.49 8.34
C HIS A 175 11.95 20.00 9.34
N GLN A 176 12.09 21.22 9.87
CA GLN A 176 11.05 21.83 10.71
C GLN A 176 9.76 22.11 9.92
N ALA A 177 9.89 22.57 8.68
CA ALA A 177 8.74 22.76 7.78
C ALA A 177 8.06 21.43 7.45
N LEU A 178 8.84 20.37 7.18
CA LEU A 178 8.34 19.01 6.99
C LEU A 178 7.54 18.54 8.21
N LEU A 179 8.11 18.61 9.42
CA LEU A 179 7.42 18.21 10.65
C LEU A 179 6.12 18.99 10.88
N THR A 180 6.12 20.28 10.55
CA THR A 180 4.92 21.11 10.65
C THR A 180 3.82 20.60 9.70
N SER A 181 4.18 20.27 8.46
CA SER A 181 3.24 19.69 7.50
C SER A 181 2.71 18.31 7.93
N LEU A 182 3.56 17.49 8.58
CA LEU A 182 3.15 16.18 9.09
C LEU A 182 2.15 16.33 10.24
N LYS A 183 2.30 17.33 11.11
CA LYS A 183 1.37 17.60 12.23
C LYS A 183 -0.04 17.94 11.77
N ASP A 184 -0.19 18.51 10.57
CA ASP A 184 -1.49 18.81 9.98
C ASP A 184 -2.18 17.57 9.40
N SER A 185 -1.47 16.44 9.27
CA SER A 185 -2.03 15.17 8.81
C SER A 185 -2.97 14.56 9.86
N THR A 186 -4.12 14.06 9.39
CA THR A 186 -5.09 13.34 10.22
C THR A 186 -4.54 12.05 10.85
N TYR A 187 -3.44 11.53 10.31
CA TYR A 187 -2.83 10.27 10.76
C TYR A 187 -1.65 10.49 11.72
N PHE A 188 -1.25 11.74 11.94
CA PHE A 188 -0.15 12.11 12.84
C PHE A 188 -0.32 11.70 14.31
N PRO A 189 -1.53 11.65 14.93
CA PRO A 189 -1.65 11.37 16.35
C PRO A 189 -0.98 10.08 16.84
N ARG A 190 -0.84 9.06 15.99
CA ARG A 190 -0.12 7.80 16.30
C ARG A 190 1.40 7.97 16.42
N PHE A 191 1.95 9.04 15.86
CA PHE A 191 3.37 9.36 15.82
C PHE A 191 3.72 10.58 16.68
N ALA A 192 2.80 11.07 17.51
CA ALA A 192 2.98 12.32 18.26
C ALA A 192 4.12 12.29 19.29
N ASP A 193 4.51 11.09 19.74
CA ASP A 193 5.63 10.88 20.67
C ASP A 193 7.00 10.81 19.95
N GLU A 194 7.02 10.70 18.61
CA GLU A 194 8.24 10.72 17.79
C GLU A 194 8.75 12.13 17.49
#